data_AF-A0A3B0TDI4-F1
#
_entry.id   AF-A0A3B0TDI4-F1
#
_cell.length_a   1.000
_cell.length_b   1.000
_cell.length_c   1.000
_cell.angle_alpha   90.00
_cell.angle_beta   90.00
_cell.angle_gamma   90.00
#
_symmetry.space_group_name_H-M   'P 1'
#
loop_
_entity.id
_entity.type
_entity.pdbx_description
1 polymer ?
#
loop_
_entity_poly.entity_id
_entity_poly.type
_entity_poly.pdbx_seq_one_letter_code
_entity_poly.pdbx_strand_id
1 'polypeptide(L)' 'MLFAVQKLTDSNTADQLLQTDIIRKWWDFMSDFMEVNPDNSPVVVELKEVFYQY' A
#
# COMPACT_ATOMS: atom_id res chain seq x y z
N MET A 1 9.98 -8.66 -7.01
CA MET A 1 9.33 -8.89 -5.71
C MET A 1 9.67 -7.71 -4.81
N LEU A 2 8.65 -7.06 -4.25
CA LEU A 2 8.78 -5.87 -3.41
C LEU A 2 8.16 -6.16 -2.04
N PHE A 3 8.74 -5.59 -0.97
CA PHE A 3 8.24 -5.69 0.39
C PHE A 3 8.02 -4.29 0.96
N ALA A 4 6.89 -4.09 1.63
CA ALA A 4 6.55 -2.84 2.30
C ALA A 4 6.28 -3.09 3.78
N VAL A 5 6.75 -2.19 4.64
CA VAL A 5 6.50 -2.20 6.08
C VAL A 5 6.22 -0.76 6.51
N GLN A 6 5.19 -0.57 7.32
CA GLN A 6 4.87 0.71 7.94
C GLN A 6 4.52 0.48 9.41
N LYS A 7 5.01 1.35 10.29
CA LYS A 7 4.58 1.38 11.69
C LYS A 7 3.46 2.41 11.82
N LEU A 8 2.31 1.98 12.31
CA LEU A 8 1.15 2.82 12.48
C LEU A 8 0.73 2.82 13.95
N THR A 9 0.17 3.94 14.41
CA THR A 9 -0.47 4.01 15.72
C THR A 9 -1.83 3.29 15.70
N ASP A 10 -2.35 2.87 16.85
CA ASP A 10 -3.66 2.21 16.93
C ASP A 10 -4.81 3.08 16.37
N SER A 11 -4.69 4.40 16.49
CA SER A 11 -5.66 5.39 15.99
C SER A 11 -5.33 5.95 14.60
N ASN A 12 -4.44 5.30 13.85
CA ASN A 12 -4.08 5.78 12.52
C ASN A 12 -5.28 5.75 11.54
N THR A 13 -5.19 6.55 10.48
CA THR A 13 -6.20 6.62 9.42
C THR A 13 -5.57 6.44 8.03
N ALA A 14 -4.46 5.69 7.93
CA ALA A 14 -3.69 5.57 6.69
C ALA A 14 -4.54 5.02 5.53
N ASP A 15 -5.50 4.15 5.80
CA ASP A 15 -6.41 3.60 4.77
C ASP A 15 -7.28 4.67 4.10
N GLN A 16 -7.49 5.82 4.75
CA GLN A 16 -8.21 6.95 4.14
C GLN A 16 -7.42 7.57 2.99
N LEU A 17 -6.09 7.44 2.98
CA LEU A 17 -5.25 7.95 1.88
C LEU A 17 -5.62 7.29 0.55
N LEU A 18 -6.02 6.01 0.59
CA LEU A 18 -6.45 5.24 -0.59
C LEU A 18 -7.66 5.87 -1.31
N GLN A 19 -8.42 6.72 -0.62
CA GLN A 19 -9.60 7.42 -1.18
C GLN A 19 -9.26 8.78 -1.78
N THR A 20 -8.02 9.25 -1.66
CA THR A 20 -7.61 10.57 -2.14
C THR A 20 -7.24 10.53 -3.62
N ASP A 21 -7.56 11.61 -4.35
CA ASP A 21 -7.23 11.71 -5.78
C ASP A 21 -5.71 11.71 -6.03
N ILE A 22 -4.91 12.12 -5.03
CA ILE A 22 -3.46 12.13 -5.17
C ILE A 22 -2.87 10.71 -5.19
N ILE A 23 -3.45 9.77 -4.42
CA ILE A 23 -3.00 8.37 -4.45
C ILE A 23 -3.36 7.70 -5.77
N ARG A 24 -4.54 8.00 -6.34
CA ARG A 24 -4.90 7.51 -7.68
C ARG A 24 -3.93 7.98 -8.76
N LYS A 25 -3.55 9.27 -8.75
CA LYS A 25 -2.53 9.81 -9.66
C LYS A 25 -1.16 9.15 -9.48
N TRP A 26 -0.80 8.82 -8.24
CA TRP A 26 0.43 8.10 -7.95
C TRP A 26 0.38 6.68 -8.52
N TRP A 27 -0.74 5.96 -8.36
CA TRP A 27 -0.95 4.64 -8.95
C TRP A 27 -0.86 4.66 -10.47
N ASP A 28 -1.52 5.62 -11.12
CA ASP A 28 -1.46 5.79 -12.57
C ASP A 28 0.00 5.94 -13.05
N PHE A 29 0.80 6.74 -12.35
CA PHE A 29 2.22 6.94 -12.66
C PHE A 29 3.07 5.69 -12.46
N MET A 30 2.75 4.86 -11.47
CA MET A 30 3.52 3.66 -11.11
C MET A 30 3.11 2.41 -11.92
N SER A 31 1.94 2.44 -12.57
CA SER A 31 1.33 1.26 -13.22
C SER A 31 2.18 0.66 -14.34
N ASP A 32 3.02 1.44 -15.01
CA ASP A 32 3.88 0.99 -16.10
C ASP A 32 4.92 -0.07 -15.70
N PHE A 33 5.28 -0.16 -14.42
CA PHE A 33 6.36 -1.03 -13.94
C PHE A 33 6.02 -1.83 -12.67
N MET A 34 4.76 -1.82 -12.26
CA MET A 34 4.24 -2.55 -11.10
C MET A 34 3.16 -3.55 -11.55
N GLU A 35 2.99 -4.63 -10.80
CA GLU A 35 1.79 -5.47 -10.95
C GLU A 35 0.61 -4.75 -10.30
N VAL A 36 -0.46 -4.50 -11.08
CA VAL A 36 -1.59 -3.67 -10.68
C VAL A 36 -2.94 -4.33 -10.94
N ASN A 37 -3.94 -3.93 -10.17
CA ASN A 37 -5.36 -4.21 -10.39
C ASN A 37 -5.91 -3.36 -11.57
N PRO A 38 -7.14 -3.62 -12.06
CA PRO A 38 -7.75 -2.83 -13.13
C PRO A 38 -7.93 -1.33 -12.83
N ASP A 39 -7.89 -0.92 -11.56
CA ASP A 39 -7.94 0.48 -11.12
C ASP A 39 -6.56 1.11 -10.89
N ASN A 40 -5.50 0.47 -11.40
CA ASN A 40 -4.09 0.81 -11.24
C ASN A 40 -3.54 0.71 -9.81
N SER A 41 -4.34 0.33 -8.81
CA SER A 41 -3.82 0.05 -7.48
C SER A 41 -2.86 -1.15 -7.51
N PRO A 42 -1.77 -1.14 -6.73
CA PRO A 42 -0.82 -2.25 -6.73
C PRO A 42 -1.48 -3.53 -6.21
N VAL A 43 -1.13 -4.68 -6.80
CA VAL A 43 -1.49 -5.98 -6.23
C VAL A 43 -0.69 -6.16 -4.93
N VAL A 44 -1.39 -6.39 -3.82
CA VAL A 44 -0.79 -6.54 -2.49
C VAL A 44 -1.25 -7.86 -1.87
N VAL A 45 -0.29 -8.58 -1.27
CA VAL A 45 -0.55 -9.76 -0.44
C VAL A 45 -0.15 -9.42 0.99
N GLU A 46 -1.09 -9.55 1.92
CA GLU A 46 -0.83 -9.29 3.33
C GLU A 46 0.16 -10.29 3.92
N LEU A 47 1.13 -9.77 4.66
CA LEU A 47 2.10 -10.57 5.40
C LEU A 47 1.69 -10.62 6.86
N LYS A 48 1.57 -11.84 7.39
CA LYS A 48 1.36 -12.04 8.83
C LYS A 48 2.66 -11.77 9.57
N GLU A 49 2.64 -10.78 10.46
CA GLU A 49 3.72 -10.58 11.41
C GLU A 49 3.79 -11.77 12.38
N VAL A 50 4.93 -12.45 12.42
CA VAL A 50 5.16 -13.63 13.28
C VAL A 50 6.18 -13.38 14.39
N PHE A 51 6.90 -12.27 14.32
CA PHE A 51 7.95 -11.93 15.28
C PHE A 51 8.22 -10.41 15.30
N TYR A 52 8.37 -9.87 16.50
CA TYR A 52 8.87 -8.52 16.77
C TYR A 52 9.68 -8.55 18.08
N GLN A 53 10.75 -7.74 18.15
CA GLN A 53 11.58 -7.59 19.34
C GLN A 53 11.63 -6.12 19.75
N TYR A 54 11.38 -5.87 21.04
CA TYR A 54 11.36 -4.54 21.67
C TYR A 54 12.76 -3.96 21.85
#